data_AF-A0A1I8FUI4-F1
#
_entry.id   AF-A0A1I8FUI4-F1
#
_cell.length_a   1.000
_cell.length_b   1.000
_cell.length_c   1.000
_cell.angle_alpha   90.00
_cell.angle_beta   90.00
_cell.angle_gamma   90.00
#
_symmetry.space_group_name_H-M   'P 1'
#
loop_
_entity.id
_entity.type
_entity.pdbx_description
1 polymer ?
#
loop_
_entity_poly.entity_id
_entity_poly.type
_entity_poly.pdbx_seq_one_letter_code
_entity_poly.pdbx_strand_id
1 'polypeptide(L)'
;KLGERLRARLRAAEAALSETREQRRRLEAELAEAKAAAAAADAAEGDNDGEAERTRLAAALAEAESANSAADERLKRLRDCDPAALDGLLDETRAAYAGANRWTDNAFALSGWLRAKFPATDSAAVAKQFGIAEDLDYVARPDLAPSTEAREEGNKASQLEFALNALQAATGSERAAKEGGLHKWTNYLSGWQPRWFRLSEGSQLSYYLSKEEVSSGCRGSVNISVCDVLPSQHDPLRFDLSIPGEQLWHLRATTQADRQSWIVAIAPPRPASLTGSGRPDGAAPSAAAAAAAASVCPASTPGRWS
;
A
#
# COMPACT_ATOMS: atom_id res chain seq x y z
N LYS A 1 101.48 67.86 25.44
CA LYS A 1 100.75 67.42 26.65
C LYS A 1 99.23 67.56 26.55
N LEU A 2 98.60 68.76 26.59
CA LEU A 2 97.13 68.87 26.57
C LEU A 2 96.50 68.49 25.20
N GLY A 3 97.09 68.94 24.09
CA GLY A 3 96.60 68.64 22.73
C GLY A 3 96.70 67.16 22.34
N GLU A 4 97.68 66.42 22.85
CA GLU A 4 97.80 64.97 22.61
C GLU A 4 96.74 64.17 23.36
N ARG A 5 96.38 64.60 24.59
CA ARG A 5 95.29 63.99 25.35
C ARG A 5 93.95 64.19 24.67
N LEU A 6 93.70 65.36 24.09
CA LEU A 6 92.48 65.63 23.32
C LEU A 6 92.40 64.77 22.04
N ARG A 7 93.50 64.64 21.29
CA ARG A 7 93.57 63.74 20.13
C ARG A 7 93.39 62.27 20.49
N ALA A 8 93.93 61.83 21.63
CA ALA A 8 93.70 60.47 22.12
C ALA A 8 92.23 60.22 22.48
N ARG A 9 91.57 61.18 23.14
CA ARG A 9 90.14 61.11 23.46
C ARG A 9 89.26 61.14 22.21
N LEU A 10 89.63 61.95 21.20
CA LEU A 10 88.92 62.01 19.92
C LEU A 10 88.99 60.66 19.18
N ARG A 11 90.19 60.06 19.06
CA ARG A 11 90.35 58.73 18.45
C ARG A 11 89.59 57.64 19.20
N ALA A 12 89.58 57.68 20.54
CA ALA A 12 88.79 56.76 21.35
C ALA A 12 87.27 56.93 21.13
N ALA A 13 86.80 58.18 21.01
CA ALA A 13 85.39 58.46 20.71
C ALA A 13 85.00 58.05 19.28
N GLU A 14 85.89 58.22 18.30
CA GLU A 14 85.69 57.78 16.91
C GLU A 14 85.62 56.25 16.82
N ALA A 15 86.49 55.53 17.55
CA ALA A 15 86.46 54.08 17.62
C ALA A 15 85.19 53.54 18.30
N ALA A 16 84.77 54.15 19.41
CA ALA A 16 83.50 53.81 20.07
C ALA A 16 82.29 54.09 19.16
N LEU A 17 82.35 55.15 18.36
CA LEU A 17 81.30 55.49 17.40
C LEU A 17 81.27 54.51 16.21
N SER A 18 82.42 54.04 15.71
CA SER A 18 82.45 53.00 14.67
C SER A 18 81.90 51.68 15.18
N GLU A 19 82.28 51.27 16.39
CA GLU A 19 81.76 50.05 17.01
C GLU A 19 80.24 50.12 17.22
N THR A 20 79.73 51.26 17.71
CA THR A 20 78.29 51.48 17.88
C THR A 20 77.53 51.45 16.54
N ARG A 21 78.15 51.96 15.45
CA ARG A 21 77.55 51.91 14.10
C ARG A 21 77.50 50.49 13.55
N GLU A 22 78.53 49.70 13.78
CA GLU A 22 78.56 48.28 13.39
C GLU A 22 77.54 47.46 14.16
N GLN A 23 77.42 47.69 15.47
CA GLN A 23 76.37 47.07 16.30
C GLN A 23 74.96 47.44 15.80
N ARG A 24 74.74 48.72 15.46
CA ARG A 24 73.46 49.17 14.88
C ARG A 24 73.15 48.47 13.56
N ARG A 25 74.13 48.42 12.65
CA ARG A 25 73.97 47.75 11.35
C ARG A 25 73.65 46.27 11.51
N ARG A 26 74.25 45.60 12.50
CA ARG A 26 73.96 44.19 12.82
C ARG A 26 72.52 44.02 13.30
N LEU A 27 72.09 44.83 14.26
CA LEU A 27 70.72 44.77 14.79
C LEU A 27 69.67 45.11 13.72
N GLU A 28 69.97 46.05 12.82
CA GLU A 28 69.10 46.37 11.69
C GLU A 28 68.96 45.19 10.71
N ALA A 29 70.03 44.42 10.48
CA ALA A 29 69.98 43.21 9.66
C ALA A 29 69.16 42.08 10.32
N GLU A 30 69.38 41.83 11.62
CA GLU A 30 68.62 40.85 12.40
C GLU A 30 67.12 41.22 12.45
N LEU A 31 66.80 42.51 12.57
CA LEU A 31 65.41 43.00 12.50
C LEU A 31 64.79 42.76 11.12
N ALA A 32 65.54 42.99 10.04
CA ALA A 32 65.05 42.77 8.69
C ALA A 32 64.76 41.28 8.42
N GLU A 33 65.63 40.39 8.90
CA GLU A 33 65.44 38.94 8.82
C GLU A 33 64.21 38.49 9.62
N ALA A 34 64.07 38.96 10.87
CA ALA A 34 62.91 38.64 11.70
C ALA A 34 61.59 39.13 11.08
N LYS A 35 61.58 40.31 10.45
CA LYS A 35 60.41 40.83 9.73
C LYS A 35 60.07 40.01 8.49
N ALA A 36 61.08 39.54 7.74
CA ALA A 36 60.86 38.67 6.60
C ALA A 36 60.30 37.30 7.03
N ALA A 37 60.80 36.74 8.13
CA ALA A 37 60.28 35.51 8.71
C ALA A 37 58.82 35.65 9.19
N ALA A 38 58.48 36.78 9.84
CA ALA A 38 57.11 37.07 10.25
C ALA A 38 56.16 37.20 9.04
N ALA A 39 56.56 37.93 7.98
CA ALA A 39 55.75 38.05 6.78
C ALA A 39 55.56 36.71 6.03
N ALA A 40 56.56 35.83 6.06
CA ALA A 40 56.46 34.49 5.51
C ALA A 40 55.52 33.58 6.33
N ALA A 41 55.49 33.74 7.66
CA ALA A 41 54.56 33.04 8.53
C ALA A 41 53.11 33.50 8.31
N ASP A 42 52.87 34.81 8.21
CA ASP A 42 51.55 35.37 7.89
C ASP A 42 51.03 34.90 6.52
N ALA A 43 51.93 34.76 5.53
CA ALA A 43 51.58 34.23 4.21
C ALA A 43 51.25 32.73 4.22
N ALA A 44 51.82 31.96 5.15
CA ALA A 44 51.54 30.53 5.31
C ALA A 44 50.22 30.24 6.05
N GLU A 45 49.72 31.19 6.86
CA GLU A 45 48.43 31.08 7.57
C GLU A 45 47.21 31.28 6.63
N GLY A 46 47.45 31.72 5.40
CA GLY A 46 46.46 31.85 4.32
C GLY A 46 46.32 30.59 3.45
N ASP A 47 46.38 29.40 4.04
CA ASP A 47 46.23 28.15 3.28
C ASP A 47 44.74 27.90 2.95
N ASN A 48 44.42 28.02 1.66
CA ASN A 48 43.07 27.96 1.08
C ASN A 48 42.34 26.62 1.37
N ASP A 49 43.09 25.60 1.80
CA ASP A 49 42.57 24.28 2.15
C ASP A 49 41.77 24.28 3.47
N GLY A 50 42.14 25.12 4.44
CA GLY A 50 41.40 25.22 5.72
C GLY A 50 40.04 25.91 5.58
N GLU A 51 39.94 26.93 4.73
CA GLU A 51 38.68 27.62 4.45
C GLU A 51 37.75 26.76 3.57
N ALA A 52 38.33 26.01 2.61
CA ALA A 52 37.59 25.03 1.82
C ALA A 52 37.06 23.87 2.68
N GLU A 53 37.86 23.37 3.62
CA GLU A 53 37.45 22.33 4.57
C GLU A 53 36.36 22.82 5.53
N ARG A 54 36.49 24.03 6.09
CA ARG A 54 35.44 24.67 6.90
C ARG A 54 34.14 24.84 6.14
N THR A 55 34.21 25.32 4.90
CA THR A 55 33.03 25.50 4.03
C THR A 55 32.36 24.15 3.74
N ARG A 56 33.15 23.09 3.49
CA ARG A 56 32.65 21.73 3.28
C ARG A 56 32.00 21.14 4.53
N LEU A 57 32.62 21.31 5.69
CA LEU A 57 32.07 20.85 6.97
C LEU A 57 30.80 21.61 7.34
N ALA A 58 30.75 22.93 7.10
CA ALA A 58 29.55 23.74 7.29
C ALA A 58 28.41 23.31 6.36
N ALA A 59 28.71 23.00 5.09
CA ALA A 59 27.73 22.47 4.15
C ALA A 59 27.20 21.09 4.59
N ALA A 60 28.09 20.19 5.03
CA ALA A 60 27.71 18.88 5.55
C ALA A 60 26.87 18.97 6.83
N LEU A 61 27.19 19.92 7.73
CA LEU A 61 26.41 20.17 8.93
C LEU A 61 25.00 20.69 8.58
N ALA A 62 24.90 21.65 7.68
CA ALA A 62 23.61 22.19 7.21
C ALA A 62 22.75 21.12 6.53
N GLU A 63 23.37 20.23 5.74
CA GLU A 63 22.68 19.08 5.13
C GLU A 63 22.19 18.08 6.18
N ALA A 64 23.03 17.75 7.17
CA ALA A 64 22.65 16.87 8.27
C ALA A 64 21.52 17.46 9.14
N GLU A 65 21.56 18.76 9.45
CA GLU A 65 20.50 19.47 10.16
C GLU A 65 19.18 19.48 9.36
N SER A 66 19.25 19.74 8.06
CA SER A 66 18.09 19.65 7.17
C SER A 66 17.52 18.24 7.14
N ALA A 67 18.35 17.21 7.02
CA ALA A 67 17.93 15.81 7.06
C ALA A 67 17.29 15.44 8.42
N ASN A 68 17.85 15.92 9.53
CA ASN A 68 17.31 15.69 10.86
C ASN A 68 15.93 16.37 11.03
N SER A 69 15.79 17.61 10.55
CA SER A 69 14.49 18.31 10.57
C SER A 69 13.43 17.61 9.70
N ALA A 70 13.82 17.05 8.55
CA ALA A 70 12.94 16.27 7.69
C ALA A 70 12.52 14.94 8.34
N ALA A 71 13.44 14.29 9.07
CA ALA A 71 13.15 13.09 9.85
C ALA A 71 12.18 13.39 11.00
N ASP A 72 12.36 14.50 11.72
CA ASP A 72 11.45 14.93 12.79
C ASP A 72 10.04 15.24 12.26
N GLU A 73 9.92 15.91 11.11
CA GLU A 73 8.62 16.13 10.45
C GLU A 73 7.98 14.80 10.02
N ARG A 74 8.78 13.83 9.57
CA ARG A 74 8.28 12.47 9.27
C ARG A 74 7.78 11.76 10.52
N LEU A 75 8.50 11.86 11.64
CA LEU A 75 8.07 11.31 12.94
C LEU A 75 6.77 11.97 13.43
N LYS A 76 6.62 13.29 13.28
CA LYS A 76 5.37 14.00 13.62
C LYS A 76 4.19 13.51 12.79
N ARG A 77 4.37 13.29 11.48
CA ARG A 77 3.31 12.74 10.60
C ARG A 77 2.91 11.32 10.98
N LEU A 78 3.88 10.52 11.44
CA LEU A 78 3.65 9.13 11.86
C LEU A 78 3.29 9.01 13.34
N ARG A 79 3.18 10.12 14.08
CA ARG A 79 2.86 10.15 15.51
C ARG A 79 1.52 9.50 15.81
N ASP A 80 0.55 9.66 14.91
CA ASP A 80 -0.79 9.09 15.07
C ASP A 80 -0.88 7.65 14.52
N CYS A 81 0.22 7.14 13.96
CA CYS A 81 0.38 5.77 13.48
C CYS A 81 1.22 4.93 14.47
N ASP A 82 1.07 5.15 15.77
CA ASP A 82 1.69 4.29 16.78
C ASP A 82 1.06 2.89 16.70
N PRO A 83 1.85 1.83 16.37
CA PRO A 83 1.33 0.48 16.28
C PRO A 83 0.65 0.03 17.57
N ALA A 84 1.15 0.43 18.75
CA ALA A 84 0.58 0.03 20.02
C ALA A 84 -0.79 0.69 20.28
N ALA A 85 -0.96 1.95 19.88
CA ALA A 85 -2.24 2.64 19.96
C ALA A 85 -3.28 2.05 18.98
N LEU A 86 -2.83 1.66 17.79
CA LEU A 86 -3.67 0.99 16.80
C LEU A 86 -4.12 -0.40 17.29
N ASP A 87 -3.21 -1.18 17.85
CA ASP A 87 -3.51 -2.49 18.44
C ASP A 87 -4.54 -2.37 19.58
N GLY A 88 -4.38 -1.37 20.45
CA GLY A 88 -5.36 -1.08 21.49
C GLY A 88 -6.75 -0.79 20.94
N LEU A 89 -6.84 0.05 19.90
CA LEU A 89 -8.12 0.35 19.23
C LEU A 89 -8.73 -0.89 18.56
N LEU A 90 -7.91 -1.76 17.97
CA LEU A 90 -8.35 -3.01 17.35
C LEU A 90 -8.90 -4.02 18.37
N ASP A 91 -8.38 -4.02 19.58
CA ASP A 91 -8.89 -4.88 20.67
C ASP A 91 -10.15 -4.31 21.29
N GLU A 92 -10.25 -3.00 21.47
CA GLU A 92 -11.49 -2.33 21.90
C GLU A 92 -12.63 -2.58 20.92
N THR A 93 -12.37 -2.39 19.63
CA THR A 93 -13.35 -2.72 18.59
C THR A 93 -13.72 -4.21 18.67
N ARG A 94 -12.79 -5.13 18.96
CA ARG A 94 -13.06 -6.58 19.09
C ARG A 94 -14.06 -6.88 20.17
N ALA A 95 -13.85 -6.29 21.34
CA ALA A 95 -14.75 -6.41 22.46
C ALA A 95 -16.15 -5.87 22.10
N ALA A 96 -16.21 -4.74 21.38
CA ALA A 96 -17.47 -4.16 20.92
C ALA A 96 -18.21 -5.07 19.91
N TYR A 97 -17.53 -5.59 18.88
CA TYR A 97 -18.12 -6.55 17.92
C TYR A 97 -18.61 -7.82 18.62
N ALA A 98 -17.81 -8.39 19.52
CA ALA A 98 -18.21 -9.57 20.29
C ALA A 98 -19.41 -9.28 21.21
N GLY A 99 -19.44 -8.10 21.85
CA GLY A 99 -20.55 -7.65 22.66
C GLY A 99 -21.85 -7.50 21.85
N ALA A 100 -21.77 -6.85 20.69
CA ALA A 100 -22.89 -6.71 19.77
C ALA A 100 -23.44 -8.08 19.33
N ASN A 101 -22.56 -9.00 18.92
CA ASN A 101 -22.96 -10.34 18.49
C ASN A 101 -23.59 -11.17 19.62
N ARG A 102 -23.13 -11.03 20.88
CA ARG A 102 -23.79 -11.65 22.05
C ARG A 102 -25.19 -11.08 22.31
N TRP A 103 -25.40 -9.79 22.08
CA TRP A 103 -26.73 -9.19 22.15
C TRP A 103 -27.63 -9.68 21.02
N THR A 104 -27.08 -9.85 19.82
CA THR A 104 -27.76 -10.51 18.70
C THR A 104 -28.19 -11.94 19.07
N ASP A 105 -27.31 -12.74 19.69
CA ASP A 105 -27.65 -14.07 20.22
C ASP A 105 -28.82 -14.01 21.20
N ASN A 106 -28.77 -13.09 22.17
CA ASN A 106 -29.82 -12.92 23.18
C ASN A 106 -31.16 -12.56 22.52
N ALA A 107 -31.16 -11.64 21.55
CA ALA A 107 -32.35 -11.25 20.82
C ALA A 107 -32.95 -12.43 20.03
N PHE A 108 -32.09 -13.24 19.39
CA PHE A 108 -32.50 -14.43 18.66
C PHE A 108 -33.05 -15.53 19.57
N ALA A 109 -32.40 -15.76 20.71
CA ALA A 109 -32.85 -16.71 21.72
C ALA A 109 -34.23 -16.33 22.29
N LEU A 110 -34.44 -15.06 22.64
CA LEU A 110 -35.72 -14.56 23.13
C LEU A 110 -36.82 -14.67 22.08
N SER A 111 -36.53 -14.27 20.84
CA SER A 111 -37.48 -14.39 19.74
C SER A 111 -37.85 -15.84 19.44
N GLY A 112 -36.87 -16.75 19.49
CA GLY A 112 -37.09 -18.19 19.37
C GLY A 112 -37.96 -18.75 20.50
N TRP A 113 -37.69 -18.35 21.74
CA TRP A 113 -38.50 -18.74 22.90
C TRP A 113 -39.93 -18.21 22.82
N LEU A 114 -40.12 -16.95 22.40
CA LEU A 114 -41.45 -16.34 22.23
C LEU A 114 -42.28 -17.11 21.20
N ARG A 115 -41.69 -17.48 20.06
CA ARG A 115 -42.37 -18.32 19.06
C ARG A 115 -42.78 -19.67 19.62
N ALA A 116 -41.92 -20.30 20.42
CA ALA A 116 -42.19 -21.61 21.01
C ALA A 116 -43.26 -21.56 22.11
N LYS A 117 -43.29 -20.50 22.92
CA LYS A 117 -44.24 -20.34 24.03
C LYS A 117 -45.58 -19.74 23.61
N PHE A 118 -45.61 -18.89 22.59
CA PHE A 118 -46.81 -18.19 22.14
C PHE A 118 -47.01 -18.32 20.62
N PRO A 119 -47.40 -19.51 20.11
CA PRO A 119 -47.49 -19.77 18.66
C PRO A 119 -48.53 -18.91 17.92
N ALA A 120 -49.52 -18.36 18.63
CA ALA A 120 -50.55 -17.48 18.06
C ALA A 120 -50.08 -16.04 17.84
N THR A 121 -48.87 -15.69 18.30
CA THR A 121 -48.35 -14.32 18.20
C THR A 121 -47.59 -14.13 16.90
N ASP A 122 -47.92 -13.10 16.13
CA ASP A 122 -47.19 -12.75 14.92
C ASP A 122 -45.77 -12.26 15.27
N SER A 123 -44.77 -12.98 14.78
CA SER A 123 -43.35 -12.66 15.01
C SER A 123 -42.94 -11.34 14.36
N ALA A 124 -43.56 -10.97 13.24
CA ALA A 124 -43.26 -9.71 12.55
C ALA A 124 -43.80 -8.51 13.34
N ALA A 125 -45.02 -8.61 13.85
CA ALA A 125 -45.60 -7.59 14.73
C ALA A 125 -44.78 -7.40 16.02
N VAL A 126 -44.30 -8.49 16.62
CA VAL A 126 -43.43 -8.45 17.81
C VAL A 126 -42.10 -7.77 17.49
N ALA A 127 -41.41 -8.18 16.42
CA ALA A 127 -40.16 -7.57 16.00
C ALA A 127 -40.32 -6.06 15.77
N LYS A 128 -41.39 -5.66 15.08
CA LYS A 128 -41.72 -4.25 14.84
C LYS A 128 -42.00 -3.48 16.14
N GLN A 129 -42.72 -4.08 17.09
CA GLN A 129 -43.05 -3.45 18.38
C GLN A 129 -41.81 -3.23 19.24
N PHE A 130 -40.84 -4.15 19.21
CA PHE A 130 -39.58 -4.03 19.94
C PHE A 130 -38.48 -3.29 19.15
N GLY A 131 -38.79 -2.78 17.95
CA GLY A 131 -37.82 -2.08 17.11
C GLY A 131 -36.69 -2.97 16.60
N ILE A 132 -36.90 -4.28 16.54
CA ILE A 132 -35.96 -5.23 15.94
C ILE A 132 -36.03 -5.05 14.43
N ALA A 133 -34.95 -4.55 13.85
CA ALA A 133 -34.86 -4.34 12.42
C ALA A 133 -34.97 -5.67 11.65
N GLU A 134 -35.67 -5.67 10.51
CA GLU A 134 -35.85 -6.88 9.68
C GLU A 134 -34.52 -7.42 9.12
N ASP A 135 -33.50 -6.57 9.06
CA ASP A 135 -32.14 -6.82 8.59
C ASP A 135 -31.13 -6.97 9.75
N LEU A 136 -31.59 -7.08 11.01
CA LEU A 136 -30.70 -7.36 12.14
C LEU A 136 -29.96 -8.69 11.92
N ASP A 137 -28.64 -8.63 11.79
CA ASP A 137 -27.76 -9.79 11.64
C ASP A 137 -26.51 -9.64 12.51
N TYR A 138 -25.67 -10.68 12.53
CA TYR A 138 -24.36 -10.59 13.15
C TYR A 138 -23.50 -9.56 12.42
N VAL A 139 -22.76 -8.79 13.21
CA VAL A 139 -21.83 -7.81 12.67
C VAL A 139 -20.54 -8.54 12.30
N ALA A 140 -20.31 -8.67 10.99
CA ALA A 140 -19.10 -9.26 10.44
C ALA A 140 -17.93 -8.27 10.51
N ARG A 141 -16.73 -8.77 10.82
CA ARG A 141 -15.49 -7.98 10.76
C ARG A 141 -14.72 -8.30 9.47
N PRO A 142 -14.60 -7.36 8.52
CA PRO A 142 -13.90 -7.60 7.24
C PRO A 142 -12.38 -7.87 7.38
N ASP A 143 -11.77 -7.36 8.44
CA ASP A 143 -10.34 -7.35 8.77
C ASP A 143 -9.82 -8.65 9.44
N LEU A 144 -10.70 -9.56 9.83
CA LEU A 144 -10.35 -10.88 10.38
C LEU A 144 -10.27 -12.00 9.33
N ALA A 145 -10.32 -11.65 8.04
CA ALA A 145 -9.84 -12.56 6.99
C ALA A 145 -8.35 -12.84 7.24
N PRO A 146 -7.89 -14.10 7.17
CA PRO A 146 -6.51 -14.46 7.48
C PRO A 146 -5.51 -13.58 6.71
N SER A 147 -4.57 -13.02 7.46
CA SER A 147 -3.50 -12.06 7.12
C SER A 147 -3.21 -11.87 5.63
N THR A 148 -3.41 -10.63 5.20
CA THR A 148 -3.17 -10.01 3.91
C THR A 148 -1.71 -9.91 3.46
N GLU A 149 -0.81 -10.79 3.88
CA GLU A 149 0.54 -10.85 3.29
C GLU A 149 0.51 -11.31 1.82
N ALA A 150 -0.57 -11.99 1.40
CA ALA A 150 -0.81 -12.36 0.01
C ALA A 150 -1.43 -11.24 -0.87
N ARG A 151 -1.81 -10.08 -0.30
CA ARG A 151 -2.62 -9.07 -0.99
C ARG A 151 -1.81 -7.94 -1.64
N GLU A 152 -0.56 -7.71 -1.22
CA GLU A 152 0.27 -6.64 -1.79
C GLU A 152 0.82 -6.98 -3.19
N GLU A 153 1.01 -8.27 -3.52
CA GLU A 153 1.35 -8.68 -4.89
C GLU A 153 0.16 -8.52 -5.86
N GLY A 154 -1.07 -8.48 -5.34
CA GLY A 154 -2.30 -8.29 -6.13
C GLY A 154 -2.52 -6.85 -6.63
N ASN A 155 -1.96 -5.83 -5.98
CA ASN A 155 -2.22 -4.43 -6.34
C ASN A 155 -1.58 -3.99 -7.68
N LYS A 156 -0.57 -4.72 -8.19
CA LYS A 156 -0.04 -4.50 -9.54
C LYS A 156 -0.95 -5.08 -10.63
N ALA A 157 -1.65 -6.18 -10.33
CA ALA A 157 -2.65 -6.77 -11.22
C ALA A 157 -3.93 -5.92 -11.27
N SER A 158 -4.33 -5.33 -10.15
CA SER A 158 -5.53 -4.48 -10.07
C SER A 158 -5.43 -3.18 -10.88
N GLN A 159 -4.24 -2.57 -11.00
CA GLN A 159 -4.06 -1.40 -11.88
C GLN A 159 -4.15 -1.75 -13.36
N LEU A 160 -3.71 -2.95 -13.76
CA LEU A 160 -3.79 -3.44 -15.13
C LEU A 160 -5.21 -3.92 -15.47
N GLU A 161 -5.92 -4.55 -14.53
CA GLU A 161 -7.35 -4.88 -14.64
C GLU A 161 -8.23 -3.62 -14.70
N PHE A 162 -7.90 -2.56 -13.97
CA PHE A 162 -8.64 -1.29 -14.03
C PHE A 162 -8.51 -0.65 -15.42
N ALA A 163 -7.33 -0.69 -16.02
CA ALA A 163 -7.12 -0.23 -17.40
C ALA A 163 -7.83 -1.11 -18.45
N LEU A 164 -7.90 -2.43 -18.23
CA LEU A 164 -8.60 -3.36 -19.13
C LEU A 164 -10.13 -3.23 -19.03
N ASN A 165 -10.67 -3.07 -17.82
CA ASN A 165 -12.09 -2.81 -17.57
C ASN A 165 -12.54 -1.44 -18.08
N ALA A 166 -11.69 -0.41 -18.01
CA ALA A 166 -11.94 0.89 -18.63
C ALA A 166 -11.99 0.82 -20.17
N LEU A 167 -11.25 -0.11 -20.78
CA LEU A 167 -11.30 -0.37 -22.22
C LEU A 167 -12.53 -1.23 -22.61
N GLN A 168 -12.94 -2.18 -21.78
CA GLN A 168 -14.12 -3.02 -21.99
C GLN A 168 -15.44 -2.28 -21.77
N ALA A 169 -15.46 -1.24 -20.93
CA ALA A 169 -16.59 -0.32 -20.81
C ALA A 169 -16.88 0.44 -22.13
N ALA A 170 -15.89 0.54 -23.03
CA ALA A 170 -16.05 1.15 -24.35
C ALA A 170 -16.59 0.19 -25.41
N THR A 171 -16.66 -1.12 -25.14
CA THR A 171 -17.23 -2.13 -26.05
C THR A 171 -18.49 -2.73 -25.44
N GLY A 172 -19.63 -2.11 -25.75
CA GLY A 172 -20.95 -2.51 -25.25
C GLY A 172 -21.34 -3.95 -25.60
N SER A 173 -21.19 -4.84 -24.63
CA SER A 173 -22.00 -6.06 -24.54
C SER A 173 -23.01 -5.83 -23.42
N GLU A 174 -24.22 -5.43 -23.79
CA GLU A 174 -25.33 -5.23 -22.87
C GLU A 174 -25.59 -6.53 -22.10
N ARG A 175 -25.47 -6.50 -20.77
CA ARG A 175 -25.82 -7.64 -19.92
C ARG A 175 -27.33 -7.86 -20.04
N ALA A 176 -27.74 -9.09 -20.34
CA ALA A 176 -29.15 -9.41 -20.51
C ALA A 176 -29.93 -9.12 -19.23
N ALA A 177 -30.98 -8.31 -19.35
CA ALA A 177 -31.92 -8.08 -18.26
C ALA A 177 -32.54 -9.42 -17.83
N LYS A 178 -32.59 -9.66 -16.52
CA LYS A 178 -33.19 -10.88 -15.94
C LYS A 178 -34.02 -10.51 -14.74
N GLU A 179 -35.23 -11.05 -14.67
CA GLU A 179 -36.10 -10.94 -13.50
C GLU A 179 -36.57 -12.32 -13.05
N GLY A 180 -36.80 -12.48 -11.75
CA GLY A 180 -37.24 -13.74 -11.19
C GLY A 180 -37.24 -13.78 -9.66
N GLY A 181 -37.91 -14.79 -9.12
CA GLY A 181 -37.96 -15.03 -7.68
C GLY A 181 -36.73 -15.79 -7.19
N LEU A 182 -36.04 -15.23 -6.21
CA LEU A 182 -34.98 -15.90 -5.46
C LEU A 182 -35.31 -15.87 -3.98
N HIS A 183 -34.79 -16.82 -3.23
CA HIS A 183 -34.82 -16.75 -1.78
C HIS A 183 -33.58 -15.98 -1.32
N LYS A 184 -33.81 -14.84 -0.65
CA LYS A 184 -32.74 -14.05 -0.02
C LYS A 184 -32.69 -14.41 1.45
N TRP A 185 -31.49 -14.65 1.98
CA TRP A 185 -31.31 -14.67 3.42
C TRP A 185 -31.52 -13.26 3.98
N THR A 186 -32.38 -13.16 4.98
CA THR A 186 -32.72 -11.89 5.64
C THR A 186 -31.98 -11.78 6.96
N ASN A 187 -32.21 -12.72 7.88
CA ASN A 187 -31.47 -12.89 9.12
C ASN A 187 -31.79 -14.25 9.75
N TYR A 188 -31.22 -14.57 10.91
CA TYR A 188 -31.51 -15.82 11.63
C TYR A 188 -32.95 -15.89 12.20
N LEU A 189 -33.65 -14.76 12.33
CA LEU A 189 -35.03 -14.73 12.80
C LEU A 189 -36.04 -15.11 11.71
N SER A 190 -35.84 -14.57 10.52
CA SER A 190 -36.75 -14.65 9.38
C SER A 190 -36.26 -15.66 8.33
N GLY A 191 -34.97 -16.00 8.36
CA GLY A 191 -34.35 -16.99 7.50
C GLY A 191 -34.35 -16.63 6.01
N TRP A 192 -34.57 -17.66 5.18
CA TRP A 192 -34.72 -17.53 3.74
C TRP A 192 -36.12 -17.03 3.40
N GLN A 193 -36.19 -15.86 2.77
CA GLN A 193 -37.45 -15.24 2.37
C GLN A 193 -37.51 -15.09 0.85
N PRO A 194 -38.65 -15.40 0.20
CA PRO A 194 -38.81 -15.14 -1.22
C PRO A 194 -38.75 -13.63 -1.47
N ARG A 195 -37.96 -13.23 -2.45
CA ARG A 195 -37.81 -11.84 -2.90
C ARG A 195 -37.78 -11.83 -4.42
N TRP A 196 -38.38 -10.81 -5.01
CA TRP A 196 -38.35 -10.61 -6.46
C TRP A 196 -37.11 -9.82 -6.83
N PHE A 197 -36.25 -10.38 -7.67
CA PHE A 197 -35.03 -9.71 -8.14
C PHE A 197 -35.23 -9.26 -9.59
N ARG A 198 -34.73 -8.06 -9.89
CA ARG A 198 -34.66 -7.52 -11.23
C ARG A 198 -33.24 -7.01 -11.48
N LEU A 199 -32.59 -7.60 -12.46
CA LEU A 199 -31.36 -7.12 -13.05
C LEU A 199 -31.71 -6.20 -14.22
N SER A 200 -31.35 -4.93 -14.08
CA SER A 200 -31.48 -3.92 -15.13
C SER A 200 -30.31 -4.00 -16.12
N GLU A 201 -30.52 -3.56 -17.36
CA GLU A 201 -29.52 -3.50 -18.42
C GLU A 201 -28.29 -2.67 -18.02
N GLY A 202 -28.46 -1.71 -17.08
CA GLY A 202 -27.40 -0.85 -16.54
C GLY A 202 -26.56 -1.45 -15.40
N SER A 203 -26.35 -2.78 -15.35
CA SER A 203 -25.56 -3.46 -14.30
C SER A 203 -26.04 -3.21 -12.86
N GLN A 204 -27.32 -2.89 -12.67
CA GLN A 204 -27.93 -2.70 -11.35
C GLN A 204 -28.88 -3.85 -11.03
N LEU A 205 -28.63 -4.55 -9.92
CA LEU A 205 -29.50 -5.59 -9.37
C LEU A 205 -30.31 -5.03 -8.22
N SER A 206 -31.62 -4.94 -8.40
CA SER A 206 -32.57 -4.45 -7.39
C SER A 206 -33.51 -5.55 -6.93
N TYR A 207 -33.87 -5.56 -5.64
CA TYR A 207 -34.83 -6.52 -5.09
C TYR A 207 -36.06 -5.86 -4.45
N TYR A 208 -37.16 -6.59 -4.49
CA TYR A 208 -38.50 -6.19 -4.05
C TYR A 208 -39.12 -7.30 -3.20
N LEU A 209 -40.17 -6.96 -2.43
CA LEU A 209 -40.86 -7.93 -1.58
C LEU A 209 -41.60 -8.99 -2.41
N SER A 210 -42.33 -8.54 -3.44
CA SER A 210 -43.05 -9.37 -4.39
C SER A 210 -43.05 -8.70 -5.78
N LYS A 211 -43.53 -9.44 -6.79
CA LYS A 211 -43.61 -8.93 -8.17
C LYS A 211 -44.65 -7.80 -8.30
N GLU A 212 -45.69 -7.85 -7.48
CA GLU A 212 -46.82 -6.92 -7.48
C GLU A 212 -46.48 -5.61 -6.75
N GLU A 213 -45.50 -5.61 -5.84
CA GLU A 213 -45.02 -4.44 -5.09
C GLU A 213 -43.83 -3.73 -5.74
N VAL A 214 -43.55 -3.97 -7.02
CA VAL A 214 -42.49 -3.25 -7.76
C VAL A 214 -42.77 -1.73 -7.81
N SER A 215 -44.04 -1.32 -7.71
CA SER A 215 -44.45 0.08 -7.61
C SER A 215 -44.25 0.71 -6.22
N SER A 216 -44.01 -0.11 -5.18
CA SER A 216 -43.84 0.34 -3.79
C SER A 216 -42.42 0.82 -3.47
N GLY A 217 -41.50 0.76 -4.44
CA GLY A 217 -40.10 1.15 -4.29
C GLY A 217 -39.14 -0.02 -4.01
N CYS A 218 -37.88 0.12 -4.42
CA CYS A 218 -36.86 -0.92 -4.23
C CYS A 218 -36.44 -1.00 -2.76
N ARG A 219 -36.26 -2.24 -2.25
CA ARG A 219 -35.78 -2.49 -0.88
C ARG A 219 -34.26 -2.39 -0.77
N GLY A 220 -33.58 -2.64 -1.88
CA GLY A 220 -32.14 -2.50 -2.01
C GLY A 220 -31.74 -2.64 -3.47
N SER A 221 -30.64 -1.98 -3.84
CA SER A 221 -30.08 -2.02 -5.18
C SER A 221 -28.56 -2.05 -5.09
N VAL A 222 -27.92 -2.96 -5.82
CA VAL A 222 -26.47 -3.09 -5.86
C VAL A 222 -25.96 -3.04 -7.29
N ASN A 223 -24.79 -2.44 -7.50
CA ASN A 223 -24.10 -2.49 -8.79
C ASN A 223 -23.34 -3.82 -8.92
N ILE A 224 -23.77 -4.67 -9.86
CA ILE A 224 -23.16 -5.99 -10.04
C ILE A 224 -21.79 -5.93 -10.73
N SER A 225 -21.35 -4.78 -11.24
CA SER A 225 -20.02 -4.62 -11.84
C SER A 225 -18.90 -4.68 -10.81
N VAL A 226 -19.20 -4.33 -9.55
CA VAL A 226 -18.24 -4.36 -8.44
C VAL A 226 -18.43 -5.58 -7.53
N CYS A 227 -19.39 -6.45 -7.83
CA CYS A 227 -19.72 -7.59 -6.99
C CYS A 227 -19.04 -8.86 -7.49
N ASP A 228 -18.57 -9.68 -6.56
CA ASP A 228 -18.08 -11.03 -6.85
C ASP A 228 -19.19 -12.05 -6.61
N VAL A 229 -19.41 -12.91 -7.61
CA VAL A 229 -20.36 -14.03 -7.50
C VAL A 229 -19.62 -15.25 -6.97
N LEU A 230 -20.07 -15.78 -5.84
CA LEU A 230 -19.50 -16.93 -5.15
C LEU A 230 -20.49 -18.11 -5.18
N PRO A 231 -20.39 -19.03 -6.16
CA PRO A 231 -21.23 -20.22 -6.18
C PRO A 231 -20.89 -21.15 -5.01
N SER A 232 -21.89 -21.58 -4.23
CA SER A 232 -21.68 -22.58 -3.18
C SER A 232 -21.22 -23.92 -3.76
N GLN A 233 -20.21 -24.54 -3.14
CA GLN A 233 -19.74 -25.89 -3.48
C GLN A 233 -20.58 -27.00 -2.82
N HIS A 234 -21.32 -26.67 -1.76
CA HIS A 234 -22.03 -27.64 -0.92
C HIS A 234 -23.55 -27.66 -1.18
N ASP A 235 -24.13 -26.54 -1.62
CA ASP A 235 -25.56 -26.46 -1.99
C ASP A 235 -25.69 -26.06 -3.47
N PRO A 236 -26.20 -26.95 -4.35
CA PRO A 236 -26.33 -26.70 -5.78
C PRO A 236 -27.40 -25.65 -6.13
N LEU A 237 -28.17 -25.17 -5.16
CA LEU A 237 -29.16 -24.09 -5.33
C LEU A 237 -28.66 -22.74 -4.81
N ARG A 238 -27.55 -22.71 -4.05
CA ARG A 238 -27.06 -21.51 -3.37
C ARG A 238 -25.91 -20.83 -4.12
N PHE A 239 -25.93 -19.51 -4.11
CA PHE A 239 -24.84 -18.65 -4.52
C PHE A 239 -24.86 -17.36 -3.70
N ASP A 240 -23.69 -16.82 -3.40
CA ASP A 240 -23.55 -15.64 -2.57
C ASP A 240 -22.97 -14.49 -3.43
N LEU A 241 -23.42 -13.25 -3.19
CA LEU A 241 -22.90 -12.05 -3.85
C LEU A 241 -22.11 -11.22 -2.84
N SER A 242 -20.80 -11.12 -3.05
CA SER A 242 -19.91 -10.33 -2.20
C SER A 242 -19.88 -8.89 -2.69
N ILE A 243 -20.32 -7.95 -1.85
CA ILE A 243 -20.34 -6.51 -2.14
C ILE A 243 -19.18 -5.86 -1.38
N PRO A 244 -18.16 -5.32 -2.07
CA PRO A 244 -17.04 -4.67 -1.40
C PRO A 244 -17.50 -3.51 -0.52
N GLY A 245 -17.16 -3.54 0.76
CA GLY A 245 -17.43 -2.45 1.72
C GLY A 245 -18.84 -2.43 2.32
N GLU A 246 -19.75 -3.31 1.90
CA GLU A 246 -21.08 -3.43 2.49
C GLU A 246 -21.27 -4.79 3.18
N GLN A 247 -21.89 -5.74 2.48
CA GLN A 247 -22.38 -6.99 3.02
C GLN A 247 -22.34 -8.12 1.98
N LEU A 248 -22.45 -9.36 2.45
CA LEU A 248 -22.59 -10.56 1.64
C LEU A 248 -24.08 -10.89 1.47
N TRP A 249 -24.59 -10.96 0.24
CA TRP A 249 -25.97 -11.40 -0.01
C TRP A 249 -26.00 -12.90 -0.26
N HIS A 250 -26.65 -13.64 0.63
CA HIS A 250 -26.90 -15.06 0.41
C HIS A 250 -28.18 -15.26 -0.38
N LEU A 251 -28.08 -15.90 -1.55
CA LEU A 251 -29.17 -16.13 -2.48
C LEU A 251 -29.33 -17.62 -2.78
N ARG A 252 -30.58 -18.06 -2.92
CA ARG A 252 -30.91 -19.43 -3.28
C ARG A 252 -31.97 -19.45 -4.38
N ALA A 253 -31.65 -20.12 -5.48
CA ALA A 253 -32.57 -20.31 -6.59
C ALA A 253 -33.52 -21.49 -6.34
N THR A 254 -34.59 -21.57 -7.12
CA THR A 254 -35.55 -22.68 -7.07
C THR A 254 -35.02 -23.95 -7.74
N THR A 255 -34.20 -23.80 -8.78
CA THR A 255 -33.61 -24.91 -9.54
C THR A 255 -32.13 -24.64 -9.80
N GLN A 256 -31.36 -25.71 -10.01
CA GLN A 256 -29.93 -25.60 -10.36
C GLN A 256 -29.74 -24.89 -11.71
N ALA A 257 -30.64 -25.09 -12.66
CA ALA A 257 -30.64 -24.39 -13.94
C ALA A 257 -30.88 -22.88 -13.76
N ASP A 258 -31.84 -22.50 -12.91
CA ASP A 258 -32.12 -21.09 -12.63
C ASP A 258 -30.96 -20.44 -11.87
N ARG A 259 -30.35 -21.14 -10.89
CA ARG A 259 -29.10 -20.70 -10.25
C ARG A 259 -28.03 -20.40 -11.30
N GLN A 260 -27.78 -21.34 -12.21
CA GLN A 260 -26.75 -21.17 -13.22
C GLN A 260 -27.07 -19.99 -14.15
N SER A 261 -28.34 -19.82 -14.51
CA SER A 261 -28.81 -18.67 -15.30
C SER A 261 -28.58 -17.34 -14.58
N TRP A 262 -28.85 -17.27 -13.27
CA TRP A 262 -28.56 -16.08 -12.46
C TRP A 262 -27.07 -15.80 -12.34
N ILE A 263 -26.25 -16.82 -12.08
CA ILE A 263 -24.80 -16.67 -12.01
C ILE A 263 -24.26 -16.12 -13.34
N VAL A 264 -24.72 -16.66 -14.48
CA VAL A 264 -24.27 -16.19 -15.80
C VAL A 264 -24.71 -14.76 -16.10
N ALA A 265 -25.90 -14.36 -15.65
CA ALA A 265 -26.38 -12.99 -15.84
C ALA A 265 -25.63 -11.96 -14.98
N ILE A 266 -25.21 -12.36 -13.77
CA ILE A 266 -24.57 -11.46 -12.80
C ILE A 266 -23.04 -11.44 -12.96
N ALA A 267 -22.44 -12.60 -13.21
CA ALA A 267 -21.00 -12.73 -13.31
C ALA A 267 -20.44 -11.91 -14.50
N PRO A 268 -19.23 -11.35 -14.35
CA PRO A 268 -18.57 -10.70 -15.46
C PRO A 268 -18.39 -11.68 -16.63
N PRO A 269 -18.41 -11.19 -17.89
CA PRO A 269 -18.21 -12.03 -19.05
C PRO A 269 -16.87 -12.75 -18.89
N ARG A 270 -16.92 -14.09 -18.86
CA ARG A 270 -15.74 -14.94 -18.72
C ARG A 270 -14.79 -14.60 -19.88
N PRO A 271 -13.51 -14.29 -19.64
CA PRO A 271 -12.56 -14.09 -20.73
C PRO A 271 -12.53 -15.37 -21.56
N ALA A 272 -12.82 -15.24 -22.85
CA ALA A 272 -12.76 -16.32 -23.82
C ALA A 272 -11.29 -16.66 -24.12
N SER A 273 -10.59 -17.23 -23.15
CA SER A 273 -9.33 -17.94 -23.39
C SER A 273 -9.13 -18.96 -22.28
N LEU A 274 -9.48 -20.22 -22.59
CA LEU A 274 -8.90 -21.48 -22.09
C LEU A 274 -9.90 -22.62 -22.42
N THR A 275 -10.26 -22.72 -23.70
CA THR A 275 -10.79 -23.97 -24.26
C THR A 275 -9.74 -24.50 -25.21
N GLY A 276 -8.95 -25.48 -24.76
CA GLY A 276 -7.95 -26.09 -25.63
C GLY A 276 -6.93 -26.97 -24.92
N SER A 277 -7.38 -28.07 -24.32
CA SER A 277 -6.88 -29.44 -24.61
C SER A 277 -7.25 -30.39 -23.48
N GLY A 278 -8.39 -31.05 -23.60
CA GLY A 278 -8.50 -32.41 -23.10
C GLY A 278 -7.65 -33.29 -24.02
N ARG A 279 -6.73 -34.07 -23.44
CA ARG A 279 -6.06 -35.17 -24.12
C ARG A 279 -6.40 -36.44 -23.32
N PRO A 280 -6.98 -37.49 -23.95
CA PRO A 280 -7.26 -38.74 -23.26
C PRO A 280 -6.00 -39.61 -23.19
N ASP A 281 -6.03 -40.53 -22.23
CA ASP A 281 -4.98 -41.48 -21.86
C ASP A 281 -4.40 -42.33 -23.01
N GLY A 282 -3.13 -42.73 -22.84
CA GLY A 282 -2.66 -44.06 -23.24
C GLY A 282 -1.64 -44.15 -24.39
N ALA A 283 -0.53 -44.82 -24.08
CA ALA A 283 0.43 -45.50 -24.98
C ALA A 283 1.54 -44.67 -25.67
N ALA A 284 2.77 -44.86 -25.16
CA ALA A 284 3.98 -44.86 -26.00
C ALA A 284 3.99 -46.15 -26.88
N PRO A 285 4.66 -46.16 -28.06
CA PRO A 285 6.10 -46.43 -28.05
C PRO A 285 6.95 -45.80 -29.18
N SER A 286 8.27 -45.74 -28.89
CA SER A 286 9.44 -46.07 -29.75
C SER A 286 9.83 -45.27 -31.01
N ALA A 287 11.02 -44.67 -30.89
CA ALA A 287 12.18 -44.64 -31.80
C ALA A 287 11.98 -44.69 -33.34
N ALA A 288 12.48 -43.65 -34.03
CA ALA A 288 13.53 -43.72 -35.05
C ALA A 288 13.60 -42.41 -35.86
N ALA A 289 14.72 -41.68 -35.76
CA ALA A 289 15.35 -40.96 -36.87
C ALA A 289 16.62 -40.28 -36.34
N ALA A 290 17.73 -41.00 -36.46
CA ALA A 290 19.08 -40.46 -36.30
C ALA A 290 19.67 -40.10 -37.67
N ALA A 291 20.68 -39.22 -37.62
CA ALA A 291 21.80 -39.05 -38.55
C ALA A 291 21.68 -38.04 -39.70
N ALA A 292 22.45 -36.95 -39.57
CA ALA A 292 23.50 -36.50 -40.51
C ALA A 292 24.27 -35.33 -39.81
N ALA A 293 25.43 -35.56 -39.19
CA ALA A 293 26.79 -35.69 -39.75
C ALA A 293 27.51 -34.35 -40.04
N ALA A 294 28.41 -34.01 -39.11
CA ALA A 294 29.74 -33.38 -39.22
C ALA A 294 30.17 -32.59 -40.47
N SER A 295 30.87 -31.45 -40.26
CA SER A 295 32.21 -31.20 -40.84
C SER A 295 32.88 -29.90 -40.33
N VAL A 296 34.05 -30.07 -39.70
CA VAL A 296 35.33 -29.34 -39.92
C VAL A 296 35.49 -27.85 -39.50
N CYS A 297 36.40 -27.63 -38.54
CA CYS A 297 37.14 -26.38 -38.31
C CYS A 297 38.23 -26.18 -39.39
N PRO A 298 38.77 -24.97 -39.60
CA PRO A 298 40.08 -24.72 -38.98
C PRO A 298 40.30 -23.28 -38.46
N ALA A 299 41.32 -23.18 -37.60
CA ALA A 299 41.83 -21.97 -36.97
C ALA A 299 42.64 -21.07 -37.92
N SER A 300 42.68 -19.75 -37.66
CA SER A 300 43.92 -18.94 -37.50
C SER A 300 43.59 -17.45 -37.22
N THR A 301 44.30 -16.90 -36.23
CA THR A 301 44.45 -15.49 -35.79
C THR A 301 45.12 -14.63 -36.92
N PRO A 302 45.38 -13.30 -36.83
CA PRO A 302 45.38 -12.38 -35.67
C PRO A 302 44.82 -10.96 -35.92
N GLY A 303 44.73 -10.13 -34.87
CA GLY A 303 44.55 -8.69 -35.07
C GLY A 303 44.13 -7.89 -33.84
N ARG A 304 45.14 -7.30 -33.21
CA ARG A 304 45.14 -6.14 -32.30
C ARG A 304 44.15 -5.03 -32.74
N TRP A 305 43.85 -4.12 -31.81
CA TRP A 305 43.63 -2.64 -31.86
C TRP A 305 42.64 -2.32 -30.71
N SER A 306 42.75 -1.25 -29.93
CA SER A 306 43.80 -0.31 -29.57
C SER A 306 43.34 0.33 -28.26
#